data_AF-A0A2N2BWM4-F1
#
_entry.id   AF-A0A2N2BWM4-F1
#
_cell.length_a   1.000
_cell.length_b   1.000
_cell.length_c   1.000
_cell.angle_alpha   90.00
_cell.angle_beta   90.00
_cell.angle_gamma   90.00
#
_symmetry.space_group_name_H-M   'P 1'
#
loop_
_entity.id
_entity.type
_entity.pdbx_description
1 polymer ?
#
loop_
_entity_poly.entity_id
_entity_poly.type
_entity_poly.pdbx_seq_one_letter_code
_entity_poly.pdbx_strand_id
1 'polypeptide(L)'
;FASLERVDLVGPKKSIKNVLILGPARKSTQIEISITDARTLGINPPVRESGDIKGSVGIKLVGPAGEVDIDEGVIIAKRHAHITPQVSEQWGISNNETVMLKVDGERGVIFDEVVVRVSDKFAPAVHLDTDEANAAGCCGVVYGTIIKK
;
A
#
# COMPACT_ATOMS: atom_id res chain seq x y z
N PHE A 1 -9.28 -9.66 3.28
CA PHE A 1 -10.64 -9.07 3.30
C PHE A 1 -10.62 -7.82 4.16
N ALA A 2 -11.49 -6.85 3.89
CA ALA A 2 -11.72 -5.72 4.79
C ALA A 2 -12.58 -6.19 5.96
N SER A 3 -12.05 -6.14 7.19
CA SER A 3 -12.83 -6.56 8.36
C SER A 3 -13.77 -5.45 8.82
N LEU A 4 -14.69 -5.75 9.76
CA LEU A 4 -15.58 -4.74 10.34
C LEU A 4 -14.90 -3.98 11.50
N GLU A 5 -13.90 -4.60 12.10
CA GLU A 5 -13.09 -4.06 13.17
C GLU A 5 -12.26 -2.86 12.69
N ARG A 6 -12.04 -1.92 13.59
CA ARG A 6 -11.29 -0.69 13.36
C ARG A 6 -10.36 -0.43 14.54
N VAL A 7 -9.26 0.27 14.27
CA VAL A 7 -8.32 0.76 15.28
C VAL A 7 -7.99 2.22 15.03
N ASP A 8 -7.59 2.91 16.07
CA ASP A 8 -7.03 4.25 15.95
C ASP A 8 -5.50 4.17 15.91
N LEU A 9 -4.89 5.01 15.07
CA LEU A 9 -3.45 5.24 15.04
C LEU A 9 -3.14 6.51 15.83
N VAL A 10 -2.29 6.42 16.85
CA VAL A 10 -1.89 7.57 17.66
C VAL A 10 -0.43 7.88 17.41
N GLY A 11 -0.18 8.97 16.68
CA GLY A 11 1.15 9.48 16.43
C GLY A 11 1.51 10.65 17.37
N PRO A 12 2.78 11.11 17.36
CA PRO A 12 3.25 12.19 18.22
C PRO A 12 2.51 13.53 18.02
N LYS A 13 1.97 13.77 16.82
CA LYS A 13 1.33 15.05 16.46
C LYS A 13 -0.19 14.98 16.55
N LYS A 14 -0.81 13.96 15.96
CA LYS A 14 -2.26 13.74 15.96
C LYS A 14 -2.57 12.24 15.90
N SER A 15 -3.85 11.92 16.06
CA SER A 15 -4.38 10.58 15.83
C SER A 15 -5.19 10.51 14.54
N ILE A 16 -5.17 9.35 13.88
CA ILE A 16 -6.10 8.99 12.81
C ILE A 16 -7.06 7.95 13.38
N LYS A 17 -8.36 8.24 13.29
CA LYS A 17 -9.42 7.43 13.89
C LYS A 17 -10.00 6.45 12.88
N ASN A 18 -10.57 5.34 13.37
CA ASN A 18 -11.32 4.37 12.55
C ASN A 18 -10.55 3.79 11.35
N VAL A 19 -9.28 3.45 11.53
CA VAL A 19 -8.46 2.82 10.50
C VAL A 19 -8.87 1.35 10.31
N LEU A 20 -9.01 0.97 9.04
CA LEU A 20 -9.44 -0.36 8.61
C LEU A 20 -8.41 -1.44 8.94
N ILE A 21 -8.88 -2.59 9.46
CA ILE A 21 -8.08 -3.80 9.57
C ILE A 21 -8.28 -4.69 8.35
N LEU A 22 -7.17 -5.14 7.74
CA LEU A 22 -7.18 -6.12 6.66
C LEU A 22 -6.87 -7.52 7.19
N GLY A 23 -7.82 -8.44 7.00
CA GLY A 23 -7.68 -9.85 7.35
C GLY A 23 -7.19 -10.73 6.18
N PRO A 24 -6.75 -11.97 6.47
CA PRO A 24 -6.65 -12.58 7.81
C PRO A 24 -5.47 -12.04 8.61
N ALA A 25 -5.42 -12.38 9.90
CA ALA A 25 -4.27 -12.10 10.76
C ALA A 25 -2.98 -12.67 10.16
N ARG A 26 -1.87 -11.94 10.33
CA ARG A 26 -0.55 -12.28 9.81
C ARG A 26 0.44 -12.46 10.95
N LYS A 27 1.65 -12.92 10.61
CA LYS A 27 2.73 -13.17 11.57
C LYS A 27 3.26 -11.89 12.25
N SER A 28 3.13 -10.75 11.58
CA SER A 28 3.61 -9.46 12.06
C SER A 28 2.56 -8.39 11.79
N THR A 29 2.47 -7.43 12.72
CA THR A 29 1.63 -6.24 12.57
C THR A 29 2.25 -5.30 11.55
N GLN A 30 1.47 -4.88 10.56
CA GLN A 30 1.89 -3.94 9.53
C GLN A 30 0.82 -2.86 9.35
N ILE A 31 1.26 -1.61 9.26
CA ILE A 31 0.41 -0.45 9.04
C ILE A 31 0.90 0.22 7.75
N GLU A 32 -0.02 0.33 6.79
CA GLU A 32 0.23 1.01 5.51
C GLU A 32 -0.50 2.35 5.55
N ILE A 33 0.25 3.44 5.38
CA ILE A 33 -0.28 4.80 5.37
C ILE A 33 0.24 5.59 4.18
N SER A 34 -0.49 6.65 3.81
CA SER A 34 -0.01 7.62 2.82
C SER A 34 1.05 8.57 3.41
N ILE A 35 1.72 9.33 2.56
CA ILE A 35 2.62 10.41 3.02
C ILE A 35 1.82 11.50 3.76
N THR A 36 0.60 11.79 3.31
CA THR A 36 -0.32 12.73 3.97
C THR A 36 -0.67 12.27 5.39
N ASP A 37 -0.94 10.97 5.58
CA ASP A 37 -1.21 10.39 6.90
C ASP A 37 0.02 10.47 7.80
N ALA A 38 1.21 10.17 7.28
CA ALA A 38 2.47 10.29 8.03
C ALA A 38 2.69 11.72 8.57
N ARG A 39 2.43 12.74 7.74
CA ARG A 39 2.47 14.16 8.16
C ARG A 39 1.42 14.53 9.20
N THR A 40 0.27 13.87 9.15
CA THR A 40 -0.82 14.05 10.11
C THR A 40 -0.43 13.47 11.47
N LEU A 41 0.04 12.23 11.48
CA LEU A 41 0.51 11.50 12.66
C LEU A 41 1.79 12.11 13.25
N GLY A 42 2.62 12.76 12.43
CA GLY A 42 3.89 13.33 12.86
C GLY A 42 5.01 12.29 12.92
N ILE A 43 5.01 11.34 12.00
CA ILE A 43 6.03 10.28 11.87
C ILE A 43 6.64 10.30 10.46
N ASN A 44 7.78 9.65 10.29
CA ASN A 44 8.48 9.54 9.00
C ASN A 44 8.79 8.08 8.63
N PRO A 45 7.77 7.27 8.30
CA PRO A 45 7.95 5.89 7.84
C PRO A 45 8.67 5.81 6.49
N PRO A 46 9.36 4.70 6.19
CA PRO A 46 9.97 4.47 4.89
C PRO A 46 8.95 4.01 3.84
N VAL A 47 9.25 4.24 2.55
CA VAL A 47 8.50 3.66 1.41
C VAL A 47 8.97 2.23 1.19
N ARG A 48 8.07 1.24 1.31
CA ARG A 48 8.43 -0.18 1.25
C ARG A 48 7.34 -1.09 0.70
N GLU A 49 7.75 -2.27 0.27
CA GLU A 49 6.83 -3.34 -0.11
C GLU A 49 6.22 -4.02 1.12
N SER A 50 5.01 -4.55 0.98
CA SER A 50 4.35 -5.28 2.06
C SER A 50 5.16 -6.51 2.49
N GLY A 51 5.47 -6.58 3.79
CA GLY A 51 6.35 -7.58 4.40
C GLY A 51 7.72 -7.03 4.82
N ASP A 52 8.20 -5.93 4.24
CA ASP A 52 9.47 -5.30 4.61
C ASP A 52 9.28 -4.24 5.70
N ILE A 53 9.03 -4.69 6.93
CA ILE A 53 8.75 -3.78 8.06
C ILE A 53 9.95 -3.59 8.99
N LYS A 54 11.05 -4.31 8.79
CA LYS A 54 12.16 -4.33 9.75
C LYS A 54 12.79 -2.95 9.89
N GLY A 55 12.93 -2.47 11.13
CA GLY A 55 13.51 -1.15 11.41
C GLY A 55 12.68 0.00 10.81
N SER A 56 11.40 -0.23 10.55
CA SER A 56 10.45 0.86 10.26
C SER A 56 10.04 1.55 11.56
N VAL A 57 9.28 2.65 11.44
CA VAL A 57 8.81 3.39 12.62
C VAL A 57 7.66 2.65 13.30
N GLY A 58 7.63 2.73 14.64
CA GLY A 58 6.55 2.26 15.47
C GLY A 58 5.36 3.23 15.57
N ILE A 59 4.28 2.78 16.19
CA ILE A 59 3.11 3.61 16.48
C ILE A 59 2.27 3.00 17.62
N LYS A 60 1.47 3.82 18.29
CA LYS A 60 0.44 3.32 19.21
C LYS A 60 -0.83 2.98 18.45
N LEU A 61 -1.33 1.77 18.67
CA LEU A 61 -2.63 1.29 18.20
C LEU A 61 -3.62 1.27 19.37
N VAL A 62 -4.79 1.86 19.17
CA VAL A 62 -5.87 1.84 20.18
C VAL A 62 -7.11 1.18 19.58
N GLY A 63 -7.51 0.07 20.18
CA GLY A 63 -8.75 -0.65 19.85
C GLY A 63 -9.80 -0.51 20.96
N PRO A 64 -10.99 -1.09 20.77
CA PRO A 64 -12.07 -0.99 21.76
C PRO A 64 -11.78 -1.71 23.08
N ALA A 65 -10.85 -2.67 23.08
CA ALA A 65 -10.52 -3.51 24.23
C ALA A 65 -9.14 -3.19 24.85
N GLY A 66 -8.44 -2.16 24.38
CA GLY A 66 -7.12 -1.79 24.89
C GLY A 66 -6.24 -1.14 23.84
N GLU A 67 -4.98 -0.94 24.21
CA GLU A 67 -3.96 -0.32 23.37
C GLU A 67 -2.67 -1.13 23.36
N VAL A 68 -1.88 -0.95 22.31
CA VAL A 68 -0.56 -1.53 22.17
C VAL A 68 0.38 -0.55 21.46
N ASP A 69 1.56 -0.35 22.03
CA ASP A 69 2.67 0.30 21.36
C ASP A 69 3.46 -0.76 20.59
N ILE A 70 3.70 -0.51 19.30
CA ILE A 70 4.63 -1.33 18.49
C ILE A 70 5.86 -0.49 18.17
N ASP A 71 7.03 -1.12 18.22
CA ASP A 71 8.32 -0.43 17.96
C ASP A 71 8.65 -0.34 16.46
N GLU A 72 8.07 -1.22 15.64
CA GLU A 72 8.19 -1.26 14.19
C GLU A 72 6.87 -1.73 13.55
N GLY A 73 6.62 -1.35 12.29
CA GLY A 73 5.49 -1.85 11.51
C GLY A 73 4.86 -0.86 10.55
N VAL A 74 5.18 0.45 10.66
CA VAL A 74 4.55 1.49 9.83
C VAL A 74 5.38 1.79 8.58
N ILE A 75 4.76 1.67 7.41
CA ILE A 75 5.36 1.93 6.11
C ILE A 75 4.46 2.83 5.25
N ILE A 76 5.07 3.54 4.30
CA ILE A 76 4.36 4.06 3.13
C ILE A 76 4.35 2.95 2.09
N ALA A 77 3.16 2.54 1.65
CA ALA A 77 3.02 1.43 0.73
C ALA A 77 3.67 1.77 -0.62
N LYS A 78 4.69 1.01 -1.03
CA LYS A 78 5.26 1.13 -2.37
C LYS A 78 4.26 0.57 -3.37
N ARG A 79 3.91 1.35 -4.39
CA ARG A 79 3.06 0.90 -5.51
C ARG A 79 3.60 -0.37 -6.17
N HIS A 80 2.68 -1.27 -6.49
CA HIS A 80 3.02 -2.56 -7.06
C HIS A 80 1.87 -3.13 -7.89
N ALA A 81 2.23 -3.95 -8.88
CA ALA A 81 1.31 -4.71 -9.70
C ALA A 81 1.27 -6.16 -9.18
N HIS A 82 0.10 -6.64 -8.81
CA HIS A 82 -0.18 -8.05 -8.64
C HIS A 82 -0.55 -8.65 -9.99
N ILE A 83 0.12 -9.74 -10.40
CA ILE A 83 -0.22 -10.50 -11.61
C ILE A 83 -0.08 -12.00 -11.36
N THR A 84 -0.69 -12.81 -12.23
CA THR A 84 -0.51 -14.27 -12.23
C THR A 84 0.70 -14.68 -13.07
N PRO A 85 1.26 -15.91 -12.90
CA PRO A 85 2.33 -16.40 -13.77
C PRO A 85 1.97 -16.41 -15.26
N GLN A 86 0.71 -16.69 -15.60
CA GLN A 86 0.25 -16.68 -16.99
C GLN A 86 0.31 -15.26 -17.58
N VAL A 87 -0.08 -14.25 -16.82
CA VAL A 87 0.01 -12.84 -17.24
C VAL A 87 1.48 -12.40 -17.33
N SER A 88 2.31 -12.82 -16.38
CA SER A 88 3.76 -12.60 -16.39
C SER A 88 4.40 -13.12 -17.69
N GLU A 89 4.06 -14.34 -18.11
CA GLU A 89 4.52 -14.92 -19.37
C GLU A 89 3.97 -14.17 -20.59
N GLN A 90 2.66 -13.89 -20.62
CA GLN A 90 2.01 -13.20 -21.74
C GLN A 90 2.55 -11.78 -21.97
N TRP A 91 2.84 -11.06 -20.90
CA TRP A 91 3.34 -9.67 -20.97
C TRP A 91 4.87 -9.62 -21.01
N GLY A 92 5.54 -10.76 -20.85
CA GLY A 92 6.99 -10.85 -20.82
C GLY A 92 7.62 -10.05 -19.68
N ILE A 93 6.96 -9.98 -18.52
CA ILE A 93 7.42 -9.27 -17.31
C ILE A 93 7.62 -10.26 -16.17
N SER A 94 8.66 -10.08 -15.37
CA SER A 94 9.08 -11.04 -14.34
C SER A 94 8.72 -10.60 -12.92
N ASN A 95 8.72 -11.53 -11.98
CA ASN A 95 8.58 -11.21 -10.57
C ASN A 95 9.73 -10.31 -10.08
N ASN A 96 9.42 -9.31 -9.27
CA ASN A 96 10.31 -8.24 -8.80
C ASN A 96 10.87 -7.33 -9.90
N GLU A 97 10.41 -7.47 -11.15
CA GLU A 97 10.72 -6.51 -12.19
C GLU A 97 10.02 -5.17 -11.89
N THR A 98 10.61 -4.07 -12.34
CA THR A 98 10.03 -2.74 -12.22
C THR A 98 9.52 -2.28 -13.57
N VAL A 99 8.24 -1.89 -13.62
CA VAL A 99 7.55 -1.40 -14.82
C VAL A 99 7.00 0.00 -14.59
N MET A 100 6.50 0.62 -15.66
CA MET A 100 5.72 1.84 -15.60
C MET A 100 4.22 1.52 -15.76
N LEU A 101 3.35 2.28 -15.10
CA LEU A 101 1.90 2.25 -15.30
C LEU A 101 1.45 3.60 -15.86
N LYS A 102 0.94 3.60 -17.09
CA LYS A 102 0.23 4.75 -17.66
C LYS A 102 -1.24 4.72 -17.28
N VAL A 103 -1.71 5.80 -16.68
CA VAL A 103 -3.12 6.07 -16.42
C VAL A 103 -3.54 7.28 -17.24
N ASP A 104 -4.61 7.13 -18.01
CA ASP A 104 -5.19 8.21 -18.81
C ASP A 104 -6.26 8.99 -18.02
N GLY A 105 -6.63 10.19 -18.48
CA GLY A 105 -7.65 11.03 -17.86
C GLY A 105 -7.21 12.49 -17.73
N GLU A 106 -8.03 13.33 -17.08
CA GLU A 106 -7.72 14.76 -16.88
C GLU A 106 -6.44 14.98 -16.06
N ARG A 107 -6.14 14.05 -15.16
CA ARG A 107 -4.90 13.98 -14.39
C ARG A 107 -4.00 12.83 -14.86
N GLY A 108 -3.99 12.56 -16.16
CA GLY A 108 -3.21 11.49 -16.76
C GLY A 108 -1.74 11.53 -16.33
N VAL A 109 -1.20 10.38 -15.96
CA VAL A 109 0.13 10.25 -15.37
C VAL A 109 0.76 8.91 -15.78
N ILE A 110 2.09 8.89 -15.85
CA ILE A 110 2.86 7.64 -15.88
C ILE A 110 3.50 7.48 -14.51
N PHE A 111 3.04 6.49 -13.76
CA PHE A 111 3.70 6.06 -12.54
C PHE A 111 4.90 5.22 -12.91
N ASP A 112 6.09 5.71 -12.57
CA ASP A 112 7.31 4.92 -12.61
C ASP A 112 7.52 4.15 -11.30
N GLU A 113 8.44 3.19 -11.30
CA GLU A 113 8.82 2.39 -10.14
C GLU A 113 7.70 1.50 -9.59
N VAL A 114 6.87 0.93 -10.48
CA VAL A 114 5.83 -0.05 -10.11
C VAL A 114 6.46 -1.44 -10.05
N VAL A 115 6.56 -2.01 -8.85
CA VAL A 115 7.14 -3.36 -8.66
C VAL A 115 6.13 -4.42 -9.06
N VAL A 116 6.54 -5.38 -9.90
CA VAL A 116 5.72 -6.53 -10.29
C VAL A 116 5.85 -7.63 -9.25
N ARG A 117 4.73 -8.13 -8.77
CA ARG A 117 4.64 -9.30 -7.88
C ARG A 117 3.80 -10.37 -8.54
N VAL A 118 4.40 -11.54 -8.73
CA VAL A 118 3.80 -12.69 -9.41
C VAL A 118 3.38 -13.74 -8.39
N SER A 119 2.13 -14.17 -8.43
CA SER A 119 1.65 -15.29 -7.62
C SER A 119 0.38 -15.90 -8.21
N ASP A 120 0.22 -17.23 -8.08
CA ASP A 120 -1.04 -17.92 -8.43
C ASP A 120 -2.22 -17.51 -7.54
N LYS A 121 -1.95 -16.82 -6.42
CA LYS A 121 -2.98 -16.33 -5.48
C LYS A 121 -3.44 -14.91 -5.80
N PHE A 122 -2.90 -14.29 -6.83
CA PHE A 122 -3.20 -12.91 -7.20
C PHE A 122 -4.22 -12.84 -8.33
N ALA A 123 -4.85 -11.67 -8.42
CA ALA A 123 -5.58 -11.24 -9.60
C ALA A 123 -4.86 -9.99 -10.16
N PRO A 124 -4.84 -9.78 -11.50
CA PRO A 124 -4.27 -8.59 -12.11
C PRO A 124 -4.85 -7.30 -11.52
N ALA A 125 -4.02 -6.57 -10.78
CA ALA A 125 -4.39 -5.29 -10.18
C ALA A 125 -3.13 -4.49 -9.86
N VAL A 126 -3.20 -3.16 -9.99
CA VAL A 126 -2.17 -2.26 -9.44
C VAL A 126 -2.70 -1.64 -8.16
N HIS A 127 -1.89 -1.70 -7.11
CA HIS A 127 -2.19 -1.09 -5.83
C HIS A 127 -1.47 0.25 -5.75
N LEU A 128 -2.27 1.30 -5.58
CA LEU A 128 -1.83 2.67 -5.31
C LEU A 128 -2.39 3.09 -3.97
N ASP A 129 -1.64 3.90 -3.22
CA ASP A 129 -2.19 4.55 -2.03
C ASP A 129 -3.17 5.69 -2.42
N THR A 130 -3.79 6.30 -1.42
CA THR A 130 -4.78 7.36 -1.65
C THR A 130 -4.14 8.66 -2.19
N ASP A 131 -2.90 8.98 -1.82
CA ASP A 131 -2.21 10.17 -2.35
C ASP A 131 -1.92 9.97 -3.84
N GLU A 132 -1.42 8.79 -4.22
CA GLU A 132 -1.15 8.41 -5.61
C GLU A 132 -2.43 8.39 -6.45
N ALA A 133 -3.51 7.77 -5.96
CA ALA A 133 -4.78 7.73 -6.65
C ALA A 133 -5.35 9.13 -6.88
N ASN A 134 -5.32 10.00 -5.86
CA ASN A 134 -5.76 11.39 -5.97
C ASN A 134 -4.91 12.18 -6.98
N ALA A 135 -3.60 11.93 -7.02
CA ALA A 135 -2.69 12.59 -7.96
C ALA A 135 -3.01 12.23 -9.43
N ALA A 136 -3.43 10.99 -9.69
CA ALA A 136 -3.86 10.52 -11.01
C ALA A 136 -5.34 10.75 -11.33
N GLY A 137 -6.13 11.25 -10.39
CA GLY A 137 -7.59 11.35 -10.55
C GLY A 137 -8.29 9.98 -10.61
N CYS A 138 -7.69 8.94 -10.02
CA CYS A 138 -8.28 7.60 -9.98
C CYS A 138 -9.39 7.53 -8.93
N CYS A 139 -10.57 7.05 -9.32
CA CYS A 139 -11.68 6.76 -8.41
C CYS A 139 -12.40 5.48 -8.85
N GLY A 140 -12.66 4.57 -7.91
CA GLY A 140 -13.30 3.28 -8.20
C GLY A 140 -12.40 2.37 -9.05
N VAL A 141 -12.97 1.76 -10.10
CA VAL A 141 -12.23 0.88 -11.01
C VAL A 141 -11.67 1.72 -12.16
N VAL A 142 -10.35 1.77 -12.26
CA VAL A 142 -9.63 2.47 -13.32
C VAL A 142 -8.70 1.50 -14.01
N TYR A 143 -8.69 1.53 -15.34
CA TYR A 143 -7.78 0.75 -16.17
C TYR A 143 -6.56 1.58 -16.55
N GLY A 144 -5.41 0.94 -16.64
CA GLY A 144 -4.16 1.56 -17.09
C GLY A 144 -3.37 0.61 -17.98
N THR A 145 -2.34 1.14 -18.63
CA THR A 145 -1.45 0.39 -19.51
C THR A 145 -0.11 0.16 -18.82
N ILE A 146 0.30 -1.10 -18.69
CA ILE A 146 1.66 -1.43 -18.25
C ILE A 146 2.62 -1.16 -19.41
N ILE A 147 3.70 -0.44 -19.11
CA ILE A 147 4.79 -0.14 -20.04
C ILE A 147 6.06 -0.75 -19.44
N LYS A 148 6.66 -1.68 -20.16
CA LYS A 148 7.95 -2.26 -19.78
C LYS A 148 9.06 -1.21 -19.94
N LYS A 149 10.02 -1.20 -19.02
CA LYS A 149 11.22 -0.35 -19.11
C LYS A 149 12.17 -0.82 -20.22
#